data_AF-A0A183F3E3-F1
#
_entry.id   AF-A0A183F3E3-F1
#
_cell.length_a   1.000
_cell.length_b   1.000
_cell.length_c   1.000
_cell.angle_alpha   90.00
_cell.angle_beta   90.00
_cell.angle_gamma   90.00
#
_symmetry.space_group_name_H-M   'P 1'
#
loop_
_entity.id
_entity.type
_entity.pdbx_description
1 polymer ?
#
loop_
_entity_poly.entity_id
_entity_poly.type
_entity_poly.pdbx_seq_one_letter_code
_entity_poly.pdbx_strand_id
1 'polypeptide(L)'
;LKACGGADGDSPHVQLLKGIALNLYGKPAEAMRLLETLRSGDYALGALYALKHSHLLAENPDRQSLLEIETAMSSLRDAPVMGLFSAAEALFFQKDYTKAKPILEKLVKVVPQDPMISCLCGWTDLLLGRDQKSTLEMFDRAVEQRYLDGYVGKMAVYMSRQLANDMKAVSKDALTVSFSHLPFHIEATRACLLAKEWNNALQAIQNSNIVESDNVFILFLLAVHTICSSGIKLEQALNELQKARRSIYVVDELRVAISLEDVKEAAAKVKELMTMDSDDPYAALGVTLSNLMNGKVDDASAQLTFMKEANPTITGYAIYHFAEAVIAKYKKNSYEQFIQFINDAIIVHFDKIQVFFIVESGALAEVVLLATLKCCESVTPLAGEHVLLNRVPHSPCRRGNRGARNSGGRKCHVM
;
A
#
# COMPACT_ATOMS: atom_id res chain seq x y z
N LEU A 1 -13.42 12.67 17.37
CA LEU A 1 -13.47 13.84 18.29
C LEU A 1 -14.89 14.28 18.68
N LYS A 2 -15.95 14.01 17.90
CA LYS A 2 -17.35 14.29 18.33
C LYS A 2 -17.82 13.46 19.55
N ALA A 3 -17.16 12.35 19.87
CA ALA A 3 -17.45 11.52 21.04
C ALA A 3 -16.94 12.08 22.39
N CYS A 4 -16.20 13.19 22.39
CA CYS A 4 -15.69 13.84 23.62
C CYS A 4 -16.59 14.98 24.13
N GLY A 5 -17.81 15.11 23.61
CA GLY A 5 -18.77 16.17 23.97
C GLY A 5 -19.48 15.97 25.33
N GLY A 6 -18.84 15.29 26.27
CA GLY A 6 -19.26 15.22 27.67
C GLY A 6 -18.43 16.18 28.54
N ALA A 7 -18.77 16.30 29.82
CA ALA A 7 -18.17 17.22 30.80
C ALA A 7 -16.62 17.16 30.96
N ASP A 8 -15.94 16.23 30.28
CA ASP A 8 -14.49 15.98 30.27
C ASP A 8 -13.74 16.58 29.07
N GLY A 9 -14.38 17.43 28.25
CA GLY A 9 -13.77 18.04 27.05
C GLY A 9 -12.49 18.87 27.30
N ASP A 10 -12.20 19.20 28.56
CA ASP A 10 -11.04 19.97 29.02
C ASP A 10 -10.00 19.14 29.80
N SER A 11 -10.14 17.82 29.90
CA SER A 11 -9.18 17.02 30.68
C SER A 11 -7.75 17.12 30.09
N PRO A 12 -6.69 17.14 30.91
CA PRO A 12 -5.31 17.19 30.42
C PRO A 12 -4.96 16.08 29.42
N HIS A 13 -5.56 14.89 29.57
CA HIS A 13 -5.39 13.78 28.62
C HIS A 13 -6.02 14.09 27.26
N VAL A 14 -7.25 14.61 27.25
CA VAL A 14 -7.93 15.01 26.00
C VAL A 14 -7.17 16.14 25.30
N GLN A 15 -6.63 17.10 26.05
CA GLN A 15 -5.80 18.17 25.50
C GLN A 15 -4.49 17.62 24.91
N LEU A 16 -3.84 16.66 25.57
CA LEU A 16 -2.66 15.98 25.03
C LEU A 16 -2.98 15.27 23.72
N LEU A 17 -4.04 14.45 23.68
CA LEU A 17 -4.48 13.74 22.48
C LEU A 17 -4.84 14.70 21.34
N LYS A 18 -5.47 15.83 21.66
CA LYS A 18 -5.76 16.90 20.68
C LYS A 18 -4.48 17.51 20.12
N GLY A 19 -3.47 17.76 20.95
CA GLY A 19 -2.16 18.25 20.51
C GLY A 19 -1.44 17.25 19.60
N ILE A 20 -1.45 15.97 19.94
CA ILE A 20 -0.92 14.89 19.09
C ILE A 20 -1.67 14.85 17.75
N ALA A 21 -3.00 14.92 17.77
CA ALA A 21 -3.80 14.92 16.54
C ALA A 21 -3.46 16.12 15.65
N LEU A 22 -3.27 17.32 16.21
CA LEU A 22 -2.86 18.50 15.44
C LEU A 22 -1.52 18.30 14.73
N ASN A 23 -0.55 17.62 15.36
CA ASN A 23 0.69 17.23 14.69
C ASN A 23 0.45 16.29 13.51
N LEU A 24 -0.39 15.27 13.69
CA LEU A 24 -0.74 14.31 12.63
C LEU A 24 -1.50 14.98 11.46
N TYR A 25 -2.25 16.05 11.73
CA TYR A 25 -2.91 16.87 10.71
C TYR A 25 -1.98 17.89 10.03
N GLY A 26 -0.68 17.92 10.35
CA GLY A 26 0.27 18.86 9.77
C GLY A 26 0.09 20.30 10.29
N LYS A 27 -0.42 20.47 11.51
CA LYS A 27 -0.61 21.78 12.18
C LYS A 27 0.30 21.94 13.41
N PRO A 28 1.64 21.91 13.25
CA PRO A 28 2.58 21.87 14.38
C PRO A 28 2.53 23.12 15.27
N ALA A 29 2.30 24.32 14.70
CA ALA A 29 2.23 25.55 15.48
C ALA A 29 1.01 25.59 16.44
N GLU A 30 -0.15 25.12 15.98
CA GLU A 30 -1.34 24.99 16.83
C GLU A 30 -1.13 23.94 17.92
N ALA A 31 -0.47 22.83 17.57
CA ALA A 31 -0.11 21.77 18.51
C ALA A 31 0.81 22.29 19.62
N MET A 32 1.88 23.02 19.28
CA MET A 32 2.82 23.61 20.26
C MET A 32 2.10 24.49 21.26
N ARG A 33 1.27 25.43 20.79
CA ARG A 33 0.54 26.36 21.67
C ARG A 33 -0.34 25.63 22.69
N LEU A 34 -0.98 24.54 22.27
CA LEU A 34 -1.80 23.73 23.17
C LEU A 34 -0.94 22.92 24.14
N LEU A 35 0.08 22.22 23.63
CA LEU A 35 0.90 21.31 24.43
C LEU A 35 1.79 22.04 25.45
N GLU A 36 2.18 23.30 25.20
CA GLU A 36 2.90 24.14 26.16
C GLU A 36 2.13 24.30 27.48
N THR A 37 0.79 24.32 27.42
CA THR A 37 -0.06 24.41 28.63
C THR A 37 0.03 23.17 29.52
N LEU A 38 0.55 22.06 29.01
CA LEU A 38 0.64 20.76 29.68
C LEU A 38 2.06 20.43 30.14
N ARG A 39 2.99 21.39 30.17
CA ARG A 39 4.39 21.16 30.60
C ARG A 39 4.57 20.79 32.07
N SER A 40 3.50 20.86 32.87
CA SER A 40 3.49 20.49 34.28
C SER A 40 2.35 19.52 34.60
N GLY A 41 2.47 18.78 35.69
CA GLY A 41 1.46 17.81 36.15
C GLY A 41 1.65 16.42 35.54
N ASP A 42 0.62 15.58 35.68
CA ASP A 42 0.71 14.13 35.42
C ASP A 42 0.95 13.76 33.95
N TYR A 43 0.72 14.67 33.00
CA TYR A 43 0.89 14.45 31.56
C TYR A 43 2.11 15.16 30.98
N ALA A 44 2.94 15.79 31.83
CA ALA A 44 4.06 16.62 31.40
C ALA A 44 5.05 15.88 30.51
N LEU A 45 5.39 14.63 30.85
CA LEU A 45 6.33 13.85 30.05
C LEU A 45 5.76 13.54 28.66
N GLY A 46 4.49 13.14 28.56
CA GLY A 46 3.80 12.95 27.28
C GLY A 46 3.71 14.22 26.44
N ALA A 47 3.39 15.35 27.08
CA ALA A 47 3.35 16.65 26.42
C ALA A 47 4.73 17.06 25.86
N LEU A 48 5.82 16.81 26.58
CA LEU A 48 7.18 17.08 26.11
C LEU A 48 7.56 16.21 24.90
N TYR A 49 7.19 14.91 24.89
CA TYR A 49 7.38 14.06 23.71
C TYR A 49 6.58 14.58 22.50
N ALA A 50 5.34 15.02 22.70
CA ALA A 50 4.51 15.59 21.64
C ALA A 50 5.04 16.97 21.17
N LEU A 51 5.51 17.83 22.08
CA LEU A 51 6.15 19.12 21.76
C LEU A 51 7.39 18.91 20.92
N LYS A 52 8.28 18.00 21.33
CA LYS A 52 9.47 17.64 20.56
C LYS A 52 9.11 17.26 19.13
N HIS A 53 8.09 16.43 18.94
CA HIS A 53 7.61 16.05 17.62
C HIS A 53 7.08 17.25 16.82
N SER A 54 6.31 18.13 17.47
CA SER A 54 5.82 19.37 16.86
C SER A 54 6.97 20.22 16.31
N HIS A 55 8.05 20.39 17.07
CA HIS A 55 9.23 21.15 16.64
C HIS A 55 9.98 20.49 15.48
N LEU A 56 10.04 19.16 15.45
CA LEU A 56 10.65 18.41 14.35
C LEU A 56 9.83 18.47 13.05
N LEU A 57 8.52 18.70 13.14
CA LEU A 57 7.62 18.87 11.98
C LEU A 57 7.61 20.30 11.42
N ALA A 58 8.10 21.28 12.18
CA ALA A 58 8.11 22.68 11.74
C ALA A 58 9.11 22.88 10.59
N GLU A 59 8.82 23.81 9.68
CA GLU A 59 9.71 24.14 8.54
C GLU A 59 11.12 24.54 9.00
N ASN A 60 11.21 25.23 10.13
CA ASN A 60 12.47 25.65 10.75
C ASN A 60 12.51 25.18 12.22
N PRO A 61 13.01 23.97 12.49
CA PRO A 61 13.11 23.46 13.85
C PRO A 61 14.03 24.33 14.72
N ASP A 62 13.47 24.90 15.80
CA ASP A 62 14.27 25.63 16.79
C ASP A 62 15.09 24.68 17.66
N ARG A 63 16.41 24.71 17.45
CA ARG A 63 17.38 23.88 18.18
C ARG A 63 17.43 24.20 19.67
N GLN A 64 17.20 25.45 20.05
CA GLN A 64 17.20 25.86 21.46
C GLN A 64 15.99 25.27 22.18
N SER A 65 14.79 25.43 21.61
CA SER A 65 13.58 24.81 22.15
C SER A 65 13.70 23.28 22.27
N LEU A 66 14.27 22.62 21.26
CA LEU A 66 14.49 21.16 21.29
C LEU A 66 15.41 20.74 22.45
N LEU A 67 16.51 21.47 22.69
CA LEU A 67 17.42 21.20 23.80
C LEU A 67 16.76 21.40 25.17
N GLU A 68 15.95 22.44 25.31
CA GLU A 68 15.17 22.70 26.54
C GLU A 68 14.15 21.60 26.82
N ILE A 69 13.47 21.13 25.78
CA ILE A 69 12.53 20.01 25.87
C ILE A 69 13.27 18.73 26.29
N GLU A 70 14.40 18.39 25.66
CA GLU A 70 15.19 17.20 26.02
C GLU A 70 15.72 17.27 27.46
N THR A 71 16.14 18.46 27.90
CA THR A 71 16.57 18.69 29.28
C THR A 71 15.41 18.45 30.25
N ALA A 72 14.23 19.00 29.96
CA ALA A 72 13.03 18.80 30.77
C ALA A 72 12.61 17.31 30.82
N MET A 73 12.64 16.61 29.69
CA MET A 73 12.36 15.17 29.63
C MET A 73 13.32 14.36 30.50
N SER A 74 14.61 14.73 30.51
CA SER A 74 15.61 14.05 31.31
C SER A 74 15.37 14.20 32.82
N SER A 75 14.79 15.32 33.26
CA SER A 75 14.42 15.57 34.66
C SER A 75 13.20 14.77 35.12
N LEU A 76 12.37 14.29 34.18
CA LEU A 76 11.13 13.55 34.43
C LEU A 76 11.28 12.04 34.15
N ARG A 77 12.49 11.48 34.20
CA ARG A 77 12.74 10.04 33.95
C ARG A 77 11.98 9.11 34.92
N ASP A 78 11.77 9.56 36.15
CA ASP A 78 11.01 8.84 37.18
C ASP A 78 9.60 9.41 37.36
N ALA A 79 8.99 9.86 36.24
CA ALA A 79 7.62 10.34 36.23
C ALA A 79 6.63 9.31 36.80
N PRO A 80 5.48 9.78 37.35
CA PRO A 80 4.40 8.91 37.80
C PRO A 80 3.88 8.01 36.68
N VAL A 81 3.07 7.00 37.04
CA VAL A 81 2.46 6.05 36.09
C VAL A 81 1.80 6.77 34.90
N MET A 82 1.01 7.83 35.15
CA MET A 82 0.36 8.61 34.09
C MET A 82 1.33 9.40 33.20
N GLY A 83 2.46 9.86 33.75
CA GLY A 83 3.49 10.54 32.99
C GLY A 83 4.22 9.59 32.05
N LEU A 84 4.54 8.39 32.52
CA LEU A 84 5.13 7.33 31.70
C LEU A 84 4.13 6.80 30.65
N PHE A 85 2.85 6.64 31.02
CA PHE A 85 1.81 6.19 30.09
C PHE A 85 1.59 7.21 28.96
N SER A 86 1.42 8.49 29.30
CA SER A 86 1.26 9.55 28.31
C SER A 86 2.49 9.72 27.40
N ALA A 87 3.69 9.46 27.91
CA ALA A 87 4.92 9.40 27.12
C ALA A 87 4.91 8.25 26.11
N ALA A 88 4.53 7.04 26.56
CA ALA A 88 4.40 5.88 25.68
C ALA A 88 3.31 6.09 24.62
N GLU A 89 2.19 6.71 24.98
CA GLU A 89 1.09 7.06 24.08
C GLU A 89 1.53 8.07 23.02
N ALA A 90 2.24 9.13 23.41
CA ALA A 90 2.80 10.10 22.47
C ALA A 90 3.77 9.45 21.47
N LEU A 91 4.67 8.59 21.95
CA LEU A 91 5.60 7.83 21.09
C LEU A 91 4.88 6.85 20.16
N PHE A 92 3.83 6.21 20.65
CA PHE A 92 3.00 5.29 19.87
C PHE A 92 2.37 6.01 18.67
N PHE A 93 1.72 7.16 18.88
CA PHE A 93 1.11 7.92 17.78
C PHE A 93 2.13 8.54 16.82
N GLN A 94 3.37 8.77 17.28
CA GLN A 94 4.50 9.15 16.42
C GLN A 94 5.08 7.96 15.62
N LYS A 95 4.54 6.74 15.81
CA LYS A 95 5.00 5.48 15.22
C LYS A 95 6.40 5.05 15.69
N ASP A 96 6.90 5.61 16.79
CA ASP A 96 8.17 5.19 17.40
C ASP A 96 7.93 4.08 18.44
N TYR A 97 7.40 2.96 17.95
CA TYR A 97 7.04 1.80 18.77
C TYR A 97 8.25 1.22 19.53
N THR A 98 9.44 1.34 18.93
CA THR A 98 10.69 0.85 19.54
C THR A 98 11.04 1.58 20.83
N LYS A 99 10.75 2.88 20.94
CA LYS A 99 10.92 3.65 22.17
C LYS A 99 9.73 3.55 23.11
N ALA A 100 8.52 3.37 22.58
CA ALA A 100 7.32 3.18 23.42
C ALA A 100 7.38 1.87 24.22
N LYS A 101 7.83 0.78 23.60
CA LYS A 101 7.84 -0.56 24.19
C LYS A 101 8.54 -0.67 25.56
N PRO A 102 9.79 -0.22 25.76
CA PRO A 102 10.45 -0.36 27.07
C PRO A 102 9.74 0.43 28.19
N ILE A 103 9.08 1.55 27.86
CA ILE A 103 8.28 2.31 28.83
C ILE A 103 7.06 1.49 29.24
N LEU A 104 6.36 0.89 28.27
CA LEU A 104 5.21 0.03 28.50
C LEU A 104 5.58 -1.23 29.30
N GLU A 105 6.73 -1.86 29.02
CA GLU A 105 7.22 -3.02 29.79
C GLU A 105 7.52 -2.65 31.25
N LYS A 106 8.00 -1.42 31.53
CA LYS A 106 8.14 -0.91 32.90
C LYS A 106 6.76 -0.72 33.55
N LEU A 107 5.81 -0.14 32.83
CA LEU A 107 4.46 0.13 33.33
C LEU A 107 3.67 -1.14 33.68
N VAL A 108 3.69 -2.16 32.82
CA VAL A 108 2.99 -3.44 33.07
C VAL A 108 3.50 -4.12 34.34
N LYS A 109 4.78 -3.97 34.69
CA LYS A 109 5.32 -4.53 35.96
C LYS A 109 4.77 -3.83 37.20
N VAL A 110 4.42 -2.55 37.09
CA VAL A 110 3.90 -1.75 38.20
C VAL A 110 2.39 -1.89 38.31
N VAL A 111 1.67 -1.85 37.18
CA VAL A 111 0.21 -1.90 37.11
C VAL A 111 -0.25 -2.93 36.07
N PRO A 112 -0.14 -4.24 36.37
CA PRO A 112 -0.33 -5.32 35.40
C PRO A 112 -1.77 -5.51 34.90
N GLN A 113 -2.75 -5.04 35.67
CA GLN A 113 -4.18 -5.19 35.39
C GLN A 113 -4.80 -3.92 34.79
N ASP A 114 -4.04 -2.88 34.50
CA ASP A 114 -4.61 -1.68 33.87
C ASP A 114 -5.00 -1.98 32.41
N PRO A 115 -6.27 -1.74 32.01
CA PRO A 115 -6.74 -2.07 30.68
C PRO A 115 -6.18 -1.14 29.59
N MET A 116 -5.91 0.14 29.90
CA MET A 116 -5.34 1.10 28.95
C MET A 116 -3.89 0.73 28.63
N ILE A 117 -3.10 0.41 29.67
CA ILE A 117 -1.71 -0.03 29.51
C ILE A 117 -1.65 -1.34 28.75
N SER A 118 -2.49 -2.32 29.12
CA SER A 118 -2.53 -3.63 28.45
C SER A 118 -2.91 -3.50 26.98
N CYS A 119 -3.91 -2.66 26.65
CA CYS A 119 -4.32 -2.41 25.28
C CYS A 119 -3.21 -1.74 24.46
N LEU A 120 -2.54 -0.72 25.02
CA LEU A 120 -1.44 -0.02 24.34
C LEU A 120 -0.22 -0.93 24.13
N CYS A 121 0.06 -1.86 25.05
CA CYS A 121 1.03 -2.94 24.84
C CYS A 121 0.65 -3.83 23.66
N GLY A 122 -0.61 -4.27 23.59
CA GLY A 122 -1.12 -5.11 22.50
C GLY A 122 -0.97 -4.44 21.15
N TRP A 123 -1.37 -3.17 21.03
CA TRP A 123 -1.19 -2.41 19.79
C TRP A 123 0.29 -2.22 19.42
N THR A 124 1.15 -1.92 20.40
CA THR A 124 2.59 -1.74 20.16
C THR A 124 3.22 -3.04 19.65
N ASP A 125 2.85 -4.19 20.21
CA ASP A 125 3.39 -5.50 19.80
C ASP A 125 2.85 -5.94 18.44
N LEU A 126 1.57 -5.70 18.16
CA LEU A 126 0.97 -5.94 16.86
C LEU A 126 1.70 -5.16 15.76
N LEU A 127 1.96 -3.87 15.98
CA LEU A 127 2.61 -2.99 15.01
C LEU A 127 4.11 -3.24 14.87
N LEU A 128 4.75 -3.82 15.87
CA LEU A 128 6.12 -4.33 15.78
C LEU A 128 6.22 -5.72 15.12
N GLY A 129 5.09 -6.33 14.76
CA GLY A 129 5.05 -7.67 14.17
C GLY A 129 5.47 -8.77 15.14
N ARG A 130 5.29 -8.57 16.45
CA ARG A 130 5.59 -9.58 17.48
C ARG A 130 4.56 -10.71 17.49
N ASP A 131 4.81 -11.69 18.37
CA ASP A 131 3.94 -12.85 18.55
C ASP A 131 2.48 -12.44 18.79
N GLN A 132 1.61 -12.93 17.90
CA GLN A 132 0.21 -12.54 17.88
C GLN A 132 -0.61 -13.23 18.97
N LYS A 133 -0.12 -14.35 19.56
CA LYS A 133 -0.81 -15.03 20.66
C LYS A 133 -0.73 -14.23 21.95
N SER A 134 0.48 -13.83 22.35
CA SER A 134 0.70 -12.94 23.50
C SER A 134 0.03 -11.57 23.29
N THR A 135 -0.02 -11.08 22.06
CA THR A 135 -0.78 -9.87 21.71
C THR A 135 -2.28 -10.02 21.96
N LEU A 136 -2.89 -11.16 21.60
CA LEU A 136 -4.31 -11.44 21.91
C LEU A 136 -4.56 -11.47 23.41
N GLU A 137 -3.69 -12.09 24.20
CA GLU A 137 -3.81 -12.14 25.67
C GLU A 137 -3.78 -10.75 26.31
N MET A 138 -3.07 -9.79 25.70
CA MET A 138 -3.08 -8.38 26.14
C MET A 138 -4.43 -7.72 25.88
N PHE A 139 -5.02 -7.96 24.70
CA PHE A 139 -6.33 -7.42 24.37
C PHE A 139 -7.47 -8.12 25.13
N ASP A 140 -7.34 -9.41 25.43
CA ASP A 140 -8.30 -10.16 26.26
C ASP A 140 -8.44 -9.53 27.66
N ARG A 141 -7.32 -9.19 28.30
CA ARG A 141 -7.33 -8.48 29.60
C ARG A 141 -8.05 -7.11 29.54
N ALA A 142 -7.92 -6.40 28.43
CA ALA A 142 -8.63 -5.14 28.23
C ALA A 142 -10.14 -5.38 28.00
N VAL A 143 -10.49 -6.41 27.25
CA VAL A 143 -11.88 -6.83 26.97
C VAL A 143 -12.61 -7.30 28.23
N GLU A 144 -11.93 -8.05 29.11
CA GLU A 144 -12.48 -8.49 30.41
C GLU A 144 -12.97 -7.30 31.27
N GLN A 145 -12.32 -6.15 31.13
CA GLN A 145 -12.66 -4.90 31.81
C GLN A 145 -13.55 -3.97 30.96
N ARG A 146 -14.09 -4.48 29.84
CA ARG A 146 -14.93 -3.75 28.89
C ARG A 146 -14.27 -2.51 28.29
N TYR A 147 -12.94 -2.49 28.21
CA TYR A 147 -12.23 -1.42 27.53
C TYR A 147 -12.41 -1.57 26.01
N LEU A 148 -13.14 -0.63 25.41
CA LEU A 148 -13.65 -0.75 24.03
C LEU A 148 -12.55 -1.00 23.00
N ASP A 149 -11.40 -0.33 23.15
CA ASP A 149 -10.27 -0.44 22.23
C ASP A 149 -9.64 -1.86 22.22
N GLY A 150 -9.81 -2.62 23.31
CA GLY A 150 -9.38 -4.02 23.35
C GLY A 150 -10.11 -4.90 22.33
N TYR A 151 -11.41 -4.64 22.10
CA TYR A 151 -12.17 -5.35 21.07
C TYR A 151 -11.64 -5.04 19.67
N VAL A 152 -11.35 -3.76 19.39
CA VAL A 152 -10.76 -3.31 18.11
C VAL A 152 -9.40 -3.97 17.90
N GLY A 153 -8.58 -4.03 18.96
CA GLY A 153 -7.29 -4.72 18.95
C GLY A 153 -7.40 -6.20 18.58
N LYS A 154 -8.32 -6.95 19.20
CA LYS A 154 -8.58 -8.35 18.84
C LYS A 154 -9.00 -8.50 17.36
N MET A 155 -9.90 -7.64 16.89
CA MET A 155 -10.34 -7.64 15.49
C MET A 155 -9.16 -7.36 14.55
N ALA A 156 -8.24 -6.46 14.91
CA ALA A 156 -7.04 -6.17 14.12
C ALA A 156 -6.08 -7.37 14.04
N VAL A 157 -5.93 -8.15 15.11
CA VAL A 157 -5.17 -9.42 15.07
C VAL A 157 -5.87 -10.43 14.14
N TYR A 158 -7.18 -10.61 14.25
CA TYR A 158 -7.88 -11.54 13.37
C TYR A 158 -7.83 -11.10 11.91
N MET A 159 -7.92 -9.80 11.64
CA MET A 159 -7.76 -9.21 10.31
C MET A 159 -6.36 -9.52 9.74
N SER A 160 -5.29 -9.34 10.52
CA SER A 160 -3.91 -9.61 10.05
C SER A 160 -3.68 -11.10 9.73
N ARG A 161 -4.46 -11.99 10.36
CA ARG A 161 -4.46 -13.44 10.13
C ARG A 161 -5.48 -13.90 9.08
N GLN A 162 -6.25 -12.98 8.51
CA GLN A 162 -7.37 -13.28 7.61
C GLN A 162 -8.44 -14.21 8.21
N LEU A 163 -8.60 -14.17 9.54
CA LEU A 163 -9.57 -14.98 10.28
C LEU A 163 -10.93 -14.26 10.36
N ALA A 164 -11.63 -14.24 9.23
CA ALA A 164 -12.86 -13.46 9.09
C ALA A 164 -13.97 -13.88 10.07
N ASN A 165 -14.13 -15.18 10.34
CA ASN A 165 -15.17 -15.70 11.23
C ASN A 165 -14.94 -15.30 12.70
N ASP A 166 -13.68 -15.38 13.17
CA ASP A 166 -13.31 -14.95 14.52
C ASP A 166 -13.50 -13.43 14.68
N MET A 167 -13.09 -12.66 13.68
CA MET A 167 -13.29 -11.22 13.65
C MET A 167 -14.78 -10.85 13.71
N LYS A 168 -15.64 -11.55 12.97
CA LYS A 168 -17.10 -11.36 13.01
C LYS A 168 -17.70 -11.69 14.37
N ALA A 169 -17.25 -12.77 15.01
CA ALA A 169 -17.71 -13.15 16.34
C ALA A 169 -17.42 -12.03 17.36
N VAL A 170 -16.17 -11.53 17.38
CA VAL A 170 -15.80 -10.42 18.28
C VAL A 170 -16.53 -9.13 17.92
N SER A 171 -16.75 -8.85 16.64
CA SER A 171 -17.53 -7.68 16.18
C SER A 171 -18.96 -7.71 16.71
N LYS A 172 -19.59 -8.88 16.67
CA LYS A 172 -20.95 -9.07 17.21
C LYS A 172 -20.97 -8.81 18.72
N ASP A 173 -20.03 -9.39 19.46
CA ASP A 173 -19.93 -9.18 20.91
C ASP A 173 -19.70 -7.70 21.25
N ALA A 174 -18.80 -7.03 20.53
CA ALA A 174 -18.51 -5.61 20.72
C ALA A 174 -19.73 -4.71 20.49
N LEU A 175 -20.53 -5.00 19.46
CA LEU A 175 -21.77 -4.28 19.17
C LEU A 175 -22.85 -4.47 20.24
N THR A 176 -22.84 -5.59 20.98
CA THR A 176 -23.72 -5.76 22.16
C THR A 176 -23.28 -4.90 23.35
N VAL A 177 -21.97 -4.65 23.47
CA VAL A 177 -21.40 -3.82 24.53
C VAL A 177 -21.66 -2.34 24.27
N SER A 178 -21.43 -1.87 23.03
CA SER A 178 -21.65 -0.47 22.67
C SER A 178 -22.01 -0.30 21.19
N PHE A 179 -23.31 -0.31 20.89
CA PHE A 179 -23.80 -0.09 19.54
C PHE A 179 -23.48 1.31 18.99
N SER A 180 -23.35 2.34 19.84
CA SER A 180 -23.02 3.71 19.40
C SER A 180 -21.52 3.91 19.06
N HIS A 181 -20.68 2.89 19.27
CA HIS A 181 -19.24 3.01 19.04
C HIS A 181 -18.90 2.74 17.57
N LEU A 182 -18.69 3.81 16.81
CA LEU A 182 -18.47 3.74 15.37
C LEU A 182 -17.33 2.79 14.93
N PRO A 183 -16.17 2.70 15.63
CA PRO A 183 -15.12 1.75 15.28
C PRO A 183 -15.59 0.29 15.23
N PHE A 184 -16.55 -0.12 16.07
CA PHE A 184 -17.08 -1.50 16.02
C PHE A 184 -17.86 -1.77 14.74
N HIS A 185 -18.61 -0.79 14.25
CA HIS A 185 -19.32 -0.91 12.97
C HIS A 185 -18.35 -0.96 11.79
N ILE A 186 -17.31 -0.12 11.82
CA ILE A 186 -16.25 -0.13 10.80
C ILE A 186 -15.59 -1.51 10.72
N GLU A 187 -15.17 -2.07 11.86
CA GLU A 187 -14.54 -3.38 11.89
C GLU A 187 -15.52 -4.51 11.56
N ALA A 188 -16.80 -4.41 11.94
CA ALA A 188 -17.83 -5.38 11.53
C ALA A 188 -18.01 -5.41 10.00
N THR A 189 -18.04 -4.25 9.34
CA THR A 189 -18.05 -4.16 7.88
C THR A 189 -16.80 -4.78 7.28
N ARG A 190 -15.61 -4.46 7.81
CA ARG A 190 -14.34 -5.05 7.34
C ARG A 190 -14.33 -6.57 7.49
N ALA A 191 -14.85 -7.11 8.58
CA ALA A 191 -14.95 -8.54 8.82
C ALA A 191 -15.85 -9.24 7.77
N CYS A 192 -16.99 -8.63 7.42
CA CYS A 192 -17.88 -9.15 6.38
C CYS A 192 -17.26 -9.05 4.98
N LEU A 193 -16.53 -7.96 4.68
CA LEU A 193 -15.80 -7.80 3.42
C LEU A 193 -14.67 -8.83 3.31
N LEU A 194 -13.91 -9.06 4.39
CA LEU A 194 -12.88 -10.10 4.45
C LEU A 194 -13.47 -11.50 4.23
N ALA A 195 -14.65 -11.76 4.78
CA ALA A 195 -15.40 -13.01 4.56
C ALA A 195 -16.03 -13.12 3.16
N LYS A 196 -15.96 -12.06 2.33
CA LYS A 196 -16.64 -11.95 1.03
C LYS A 196 -18.17 -12.13 1.13
N GLU A 197 -18.75 -11.76 2.27
CA GLU A 197 -20.19 -11.83 2.53
C GLU A 197 -20.86 -10.49 2.20
N TRP A 198 -21.06 -10.21 0.91
CA TRP A 198 -21.48 -8.89 0.42
C TRP A 198 -22.81 -8.41 1.01
N ASN A 199 -23.81 -9.29 1.13
CA ASN A 199 -25.09 -8.93 1.74
C ASN A 199 -24.94 -8.53 3.20
N ASN A 200 -24.10 -9.25 3.95
CA ASN A 200 -23.83 -8.95 5.36
C ASN A 200 -22.98 -7.68 5.50
N ALA A 201 -22.04 -7.44 4.58
CA ALA A 201 -21.25 -6.22 4.51
C ALA A 201 -22.15 -4.99 4.22
N LEU A 202 -23.08 -5.10 3.29
CA LEU A 202 -24.06 -4.05 2.99
C LEU A 202 -24.96 -3.77 4.19
N GLN A 203 -25.44 -4.81 4.87
CA GLN A 203 -26.24 -4.65 6.09
C GLN A 203 -25.43 -3.98 7.21
N ALA A 204 -24.16 -4.35 7.40
CA ALA A 204 -23.27 -3.71 8.36
C ALA A 204 -23.05 -2.22 8.03
N ILE A 205 -22.89 -1.87 6.75
CA ILE A 205 -22.80 -0.48 6.28
C ILE A 205 -24.11 0.29 6.53
N GLN A 206 -25.26 -0.34 6.34
CA GLN A 206 -26.55 0.29 6.64
C GLN A 206 -26.70 0.54 8.14
N ASN A 207 -26.28 -0.40 8.99
CA ASN A 207 -26.28 -0.22 10.44
C ASN A 207 -25.35 0.90 10.88
N SER A 208 -24.18 1.04 10.26
CA SER A 208 -23.21 2.08 10.60
C SER A 208 -23.72 3.48 10.24
N ASN A 209 -24.48 3.61 9.15
CA ASN A 209 -25.14 4.86 8.75
C ASN A 209 -26.22 5.32 9.75
N ILE A 210 -26.80 4.42 10.55
CA ILE A 210 -27.73 4.79 11.64
C ILE A 210 -26.97 5.56 12.73
N VAL A 211 -25.69 5.22 12.95
CA VAL A 211 -24.85 5.87 13.95
C VAL A 211 -24.27 7.17 13.40
N GLU A 212 -23.67 7.14 12.20
CA GLU A 212 -23.07 8.30 11.55
C GLU A 212 -23.13 8.17 10.01
N SER A 213 -24.08 8.86 9.37
CA SER A 213 -24.40 8.71 7.94
C SER A 213 -23.37 9.27 6.96
N ASP A 214 -22.47 10.15 7.42
CA ASP A 214 -21.54 10.90 6.56
C ASP A 214 -20.07 10.60 6.87
N ASN A 215 -19.79 9.46 7.49
CA ASN A 215 -18.43 9.09 7.80
C ASN A 215 -17.68 8.69 6.51
N VAL A 216 -16.63 9.43 6.17
CA VAL A 216 -15.81 9.21 4.96
C VAL A 216 -15.31 7.77 4.86
N PHE A 217 -14.97 7.14 5.98
CA PHE A 217 -14.47 5.77 5.97
C PHE A 217 -15.59 4.76 5.65
N ILE A 218 -16.81 4.98 6.14
CA ILE A 218 -17.97 4.15 5.81
C ILE A 218 -18.33 4.30 4.33
N LEU A 219 -18.30 5.52 3.79
CA LEU A 219 -18.51 5.78 2.36
C LEU A 219 -17.44 5.09 1.50
N PHE A 220 -16.18 5.11 1.95
CA PHE A 220 -15.10 4.36 1.30
C PHE A 220 -15.37 2.85 1.32
N LEU A 221 -15.78 2.27 2.45
CA LEU A 221 -16.12 0.86 2.54
C LEU A 221 -17.33 0.49 1.66
N LEU A 222 -18.31 1.39 1.52
CA LEU A 222 -19.42 1.24 0.57
C LEU A 222 -18.95 1.24 -0.89
N ALA A 223 -18.02 2.13 -1.25
CA ALA A 223 -17.41 2.14 -2.56
C ALA A 223 -16.66 0.83 -2.84
N VAL A 224 -15.83 0.36 -1.89
CA VAL A 224 -15.12 -0.93 -1.95
C VAL A 224 -16.11 -2.09 -2.13
N HIS A 225 -17.15 -2.15 -1.30
CA HIS A 225 -18.22 -3.14 -1.43
C HIS A 225 -18.83 -3.12 -2.84
N THR A 226 -19.16 -1.94 -3.34
CA THR A 226 -19.82 -1.76 -4.65
C THR A 226 -18.92 -2.22 -5.79
N ILE A 227 -17.64 -1.88 -5.75
CA ILE A 227 -16.63 -2.31 -6.75
C ILE A 227 -16.48 -3.83 -6.71
N CYS A 228 -16.24 -4.42 -5.53
CA CYS A 228 -16.00 -5.85 -5.39
C CYS A 228 -17.22 -6.71 -5.73
N SER A 229 -18.42 -6.29 -5.27
CA SER A 229 -19.66 -7.00 -5.58
C SER A 229 -20.05 -6.88 -7.07
N SER A 230 -19.69 -5.78 -7.73
CA SER A 230 -19.83 -5.63 -9.19
C SER A 230 -18.83 -6.50 -9.94
N GLY A 231 -17.59 -6.61 -9.45
CA GLY A 231 -16.57 -7.50 -9.97
C GLY A 231 -16.99 -8.97 -9.96
N ILE A 232 -17.71 -9.44 -8.94
CA ILE A 232 -18.22 -10.83 -8.90
C ILE A 232 -19.34 -11.07 -9.91
N LYS A 233 -20.23 -10.09 -10.10
CA LYS A 233 -21.22 -10.16 -11.18
C LYS A 233 -20.54 -10.19 -12.54
N LEU A 234 -19.44 -9.44 -12.69
CA LEU A 234 -18.59 -9.46 -13.86
C LEU A 234 -17.86 -10.80 -14.02
N GLU A 235 -17.33 -11.40 -12.95
CA GLU A 235 -16.63 -12.69 -12.96
C GLU A 235 -17.57 -13.86 -13.29
N GLN A 236 -18.81 -13.81 -12.81
CA GLN A 236 -19.88 -14.73 -13.23
C GLN A 236 -20.22 -14.54 -14.71
N ALA A 237 -20.36 -13.28 -15.16
CA ALA A 237 -20.56 -12.98 -16.58
C ALA A 237 -19.34 -13.39 -17.44
N LEU A 238 -18.12 -13.24 -16.92
CA LEU A 238 -16.85 -13.60 -17.56
C LEU A 238 -16.67 -15.12 -17.63
N ASN A 239 -17.10 -15.89 -16.63
CA ASN A 239 -17.14 -17.36 -16.69
C ASN A 239 -18.12 -17.85 -17.75
N GLU A 240 -19.26 -17.18 -17.91
CA GLU A 240 -20.20 -17.46 -19.00
C GLU A 240 -19.65 -16.98 -20.37
N LEU A 241 -18.84 -15.92 -20.41
CA LEU A 241 -18.16 -15.44 -21.63
C LEU A 241 -16.90 -16.25 -21.97
N GLN A 242 -16.23 -16.89 -21.01
CA GLN A 242 -15.14 -17.84 -21.24
C GLN A 242 -15.67 -19.10 -21.95
N LYS A 243 -16.90 -19.53 -21.65
CA LYS A 243 -17.61 -20.53 -22.47
C LYS A 243 -17.88 -20.04 -23.89
N ALA A 244 -17.93 -18.72 -24.11
CA ALA A 244 -18.10 -18.08 -25.42
C ALA A 244 -16.77 -17.67 -26.10
N ARG A 245 -15.60 -17.97 -25.48
CA ARG A 245 -14.20 -17.77 -25.92
C ARG A 245 -14.00 -16.80 -27.10
N ARG A 246 -14.02 -15.50 -26.81
CA ARG A 246 -13.80 -14.41 -27.79
C ARG A 246 -12.33 -13.97 -27.85
N SER A 247 -11.88 -13.48 -29.01
CA SER A 247 -10.49 -13.08 -29.27
C SER A 247 -9.97 -12.01 -28.30
N ILE A 248 -10.82 -11.05 -27.91
CA ILE A 248 -10.46 -9.99 -26.96
C ILE A 248 -9.93 -10.51 -25.61
N TYR A 249 -10.44 -11.64 -25.12
CA TYR A 249 -9.98 -12.21 -23.84
C TYR A 249 -8.62 -12.90 -23.98
N VAL A 250 -8.39 -13.57 -25.10
CA VAL A 250 -7.11 -14.23 -25.39
C VAL A 250 -6.00 -13.19 -25.61
N VAL A 251 -6.35 -12.01 -26.13
CA VAL A 251 -5.45 -10.85 -26.21
C VAL A 251 -5.01 -10.38 -24.83
N ASP A 252 -5.94 -10.26 -23.87
CA ASP A 252 -5.58 -9.82 -22.51
C ASP A 252 -4.73 -10.87 -21.79
N GLU A 253 -5.01 -12.16 -21.99
CA GLU A 253 -4.13 -13.25 -21.51
C GLU A 253 -2.73 -13.18 -22.13
N LEU A 254 -2.61 -12.85 -23.43
CA LEU A 254 -1.31 -12.62 -24.08
C LEU A 254 -0.57 -11.44 -23.44
N ARG A 255 -1.25 -10.32 -23.16
CA ARG A 255 -0.65 -9.14 -22.50
C ARG A 255 -0.11 -9.50 -21.11
N VAL A 256 -0.89 -10.27 -20.35
CA VAL A 256 -0.49 -10.78 -19.03
C VAL A 256 0.75 -11.68 -19.16
N ALA A 257 0.75 -12.65 -20.08
CA ALA A 257 1.88 -13.55 -20.28
C ALA A 257 3.17 -12.81 -20.69
N ILE A 258 3.07 -11.80 -21.56
CA ILE A 258 4.20 -10.92 -21.92
C ILE A 258 4.73 -10.18 -20.70
N SER A 259 3.82 -9.64 -19.87
CA SER A 259 4.16 -8.88 -18.67
C SER A 259 4.83 -9.74 -17.59
N LEU A 260 4.50 -11.03 -17.54
CA LEU A 260 5.10 -12.02 -16.64
C LEU A 260 6.39 -12.65 -17.16
N GLU A 261 6.79 -12.30 -18.38
CA GLU A 261 7.87 -12.97 -19.10
C GLU A 261 7.64 -14.48 -19.27
N ASP A 262 6.38 -14.94 -19.24
CA ASP A 262 6.06 -16.32 -19.51
C ASP A 262 6.07 -16.56 -21.02
N VAL A 263 7.27 -16.80 -21.55
CA VAL A 263 7.51 -17.03 -22.97
C VAL A 263 6.69 -18.19 -23.51
N LYS A 264 6.43 -19.21 -22.69
CA LYS A 264 5.67 -20.41 -23.10
C LYS A 264 4.19 -20.06 -23.24
N GLU A 265 3.63 -19.39 -22.23
CA GLU A 265 2.22 -19.00 -22.26
C GLU A 265 1.97 -17.93 -23.33
N ALA A 266 2.86 -16.95 -23.50
CA ALA A 266 2.77 -15.97 -24.56
C ALA A 266 2.76 -16.63 -25.95
N ALA A 267 3.63 -17.62 -26.18
CA ALA A 267 3.63 -18.37 -27.44
C ALA A 267 2.34 -19.19 -27.65
N ALA A 268 1.77 -19.77 -26.58
CA ALA A 268 0.50 -20.48 -26.63
C ALA A 268 -0.65 -19.55 -27.01
N LYS A 269 -0.76 -18.36 -26.39
CA LYS A 269 -1.80 -17.37 -26.69
C LYS A 269 -1.65 -16.76 -28.07
N VAL A 270 -0.42 -16.50 -28.53
CA VAL A 270 -0.19 -16.05 -29.92
C VAL A 270 -0.69 -17.09 -30.91
N LYS A 271 -0.37 -18.38 -30.70
CA LYS A 271 -0.85 -19.47 -31.58
C LYS A 271 -2.37 -19.58 -31.57
N GLU A 272 -2.99 -19.37 -30.43
CA GLU A 272 -4.45 -19.35 -30.30
C GLU A 272 -5.06 -18.17 -31.05
N LEU A 273 -4.52 -16.96 -30.87
CA LEU A 273 -5.00 -15.74 -31.54
C LEU A 273 -4.90 -15.81 -33.06
N MET A 274 -3.91 -16.54 -33.60
CA MET A 274 -3.82 -16.80 -35.05
C MET A 274 -5.02 -17.55 -35.63
N THR A 275 -5.75 -18.29 -34.80
CA THR A 275 -6.95 -19.05 -35.23
C THR A 275 -8.25 -18.28 -35.01
N MET A 276 -8.17 -17.05 -34.49
CA MET A 276 -9.31 -16.21 -34.17
C MET A 276 -9.29 -14.95 -35.02
N ASP A 277 -10.48 -14.43 -35.33
CA ASP A 277 -10.58 -13.12 -35.97
C ASP A 277 -10.42 -12.03 -34.89
N SER A 278 -9.39 -11.19 -35.03
CA SER A 278 -9.05 -10.13 -34.09
C SER A 278 -8.44 -8.95 -34.81
N ASP A 279 -8.96 -7.76 -34.54
CA ASP A 279 -8.44 -6.48 -34.97
C ASP A 279 -7.50 -5.83 -33.93
N ASP A 280 -7.23 -6.50 -32.80
CA ASP A 280 -6.41 -5.95 -31.74
C ASP A 280 -4.93 -5.88 -32.15
N PRO A 281 -4.24 -4.75 -31.91
CA PRO A 281 -2.85 -4.57 -32.28
C PRO A 281 -1.88 -5.57 -31.61
N TYR A 282 -2.20 -6.11 -30.42
CA TYR A 282 -1.39 -7.15 -29.77
C TYR A 282 -1.57 -8.52 -30.43
N ALA A 283 -2.76 -8.83 -30.94
CA ALA A 283 -2.97 -10.04 -31.74
C ALA A 283 -2.20 -9.92 -33.06
N ALA A 284 -2.33 -8.78 -33.75
CA ALA A 284 -1.63 -8.52 -35.01
C ALA A 284 -0.08 -8.54 -34.87
N LEU A 285 0.44 -8.09 -33.73
CA LEU A 285 1.89 -8.10 -33.44
C LEU A 285 2.34 -9.30 -32.60
N GLY A 286 1.47 -10.27 -32.34
CA GLY A 286 1.75 -11.37 -31.40
C GLY A 286 3.03 -12.16 -31.72
N VAL A 287 3.25 -12.44 -33.01
CA VAL A 287 4.48 -13.12 -33.48
C VAL A 287 5.72 -12.27 -33.23
N THR A 288 5.65 -10.98 -33.53
CA THR A 288 6.75 -10.02 -33.30
C THR A 288 7.10 -9.99 -31.82
N LEU A 289 6.11 -9.85 -30.95
CA LEU A 289 6.31 -9.80 -29.49
C LEU A 289 6.89 -11.11 -28.96
N SER A 290 6.38 -12.26 -29.43
CA SER A 290 6.92 -13.57 -29.06
C SER A 290 8.38 -13.75 -29.50
N ASN A 291 8.75 -13.28 -30.70
CA ASN A 291 10.13 -13.31 -31.17
C ASN A 291 11.05 -12.40 -30.35
N LEU A 292 10.59 -11.22 -29.94
CA LEU A 292 11.33 -10.33 -29.04
C LEU A 292 11.57 -10.98 -27.67
N MET A 293 10.55 -11.61 -27.08
CA MET A 293 10.68 -12.35 -25.82
C MET A 293 11.67 -13.52 -25.91
N ASN A 294 11.77 -14.14 -27.09
CA ASN A 294 12.75 -15.20 -27.36
C ASN A 294 14.14 -14.68 -27.75
N GLY A 295 14.37 -13.36 -27.74
CA GLY A 295 15.64 -12.75 -28.14
C GLY A 295 15.94 -12.83 -29.64
N LYS A 296 14.98 -13.24 -30.47
CA LYS A 296 15.10 -13.33 -31.94
C LYS A 296 14.82 -11.98 -32.59
N VAL A 297 15.69 -11.00 -32.31
CA VAL A 297 15.46 -9.59 -32.68
C VAL A 297 15.45 -9.38 -34.20
N ASP A 298 16.21 -10.18 -34.96
CA ASP A 298 16.20 -10.12 -36.42
C ASP A 298 14.87 -10.59 -37.02
N ASP A 299 14.33 -11.70 -36.55
CA ASP A 299 13.02 -12.22 -36.96
C ASP A 299 11.90 -11.26 -36.56
N ALA A 300 11.96 -10.71 -35.35
CA ALA A 300 11.03 -9.68 -34.90
C ALA A 300 11.08 -8.43 -35.79
N SER A 301 12.28 -7.99 -36.19
CA SER A 301 12.47 -6.84 -37.07
C SER A 301 11.90 -7.05 -38.48
N ALA A 302 12.06 -8.25 -39.05
CA ALA A 302 11.47 -8.60 -40.33
C ALA A 302 9.93 -8.65 -40.25
N GLN A 303 9.40 -9.30 -39.20
CA GLN A 303 7.96 -9.41 -38.97
C GLN A 303 7.30 -8.05 -38.72
N LEU A 304 7.93 -7.16 -37.95
CA LEU A 304 7.41 -5.81 -37.71
C LEU A 304 7.35 -4.98 -39.00
N THR A 305 8.35 -5.13 -39.88
CA THR A 305 8.38 -4.46 -41.20
C THR A 305 7.26 -4.97 -42.09
N PHE A 306 7.10 -6.29 -42.18
CA PHE A 306 5.99 -6.91 -42.89
C PHE A 306 4.65 -6.42 -42.35
N MET A 307 4.48 -6.34 -41.03
CA MET A 307 3.22 -5.92 -40.44
C MET A 307 2.87 -4.47 -40.72
N LYS A 308 3.86 -3.59 -40.78
CA LYS A 308 3.67 -2.19 -41.21
C LYS A 308 3.18 -2.11 -42.65
N GLU A 309 3.73 -2.93 -43.54
CA GLU A 309 3.34 -2.97 -44.95
C GLU A 309 1.96 -3.59 -45.16
N ALA A 310 1.66 -4.68 -44.44
CA ALA A 310 0.39 -5.40 -44.53
C ALA A 310 -0.78 -4.67 -43.83
N ASN A 311 -0.50 -3.95 -42.74
CA ASN A 311 -1.49 -3.16 -42.01
C ASN A 311 -0.89 -1.80 -41.58
N PRO A 312 -0.89 -0.77 -42.44
CA PRO A 312 -0.30 0.54 -42.12
C PRO A 312 -0.88 1.21 -40.86
N THR A 313 -2.14 0.90 -40.51
CA THR A 313 -2.81 1.47 -39.32
C THR A 313 -2.18 1.00 -38.01
N ILE A 314 -1.41 -0.08 -38.03
CA ILE A 314 -0.72 -0.62 -36.85
C ILE A 314 0.25 0.40 -36.23
N THR A 315 0.74 1.34 -37.03
CA THR A 315 1.62 2.44 -36.58
C THR A 315 0.93 3.42 -35.63
N GLY A 316 -0.40 3.48 -35.61
CA GLY A 316 -1.18 4.32 -34.68
C GLY A 316 -1.37 3.73 -33.27
N TYR A 317 -0.60 2.69 -32.91
CA TYR A 317 -0.72 2.01 -31.63
C TYR A 317 0.61 2.02 -30.87
N ALA A 318 0.54 2.32 -29.57
CA ALA A 318 1.71 2.42 -28.70
C ALA A 318 2.57 1.13 -28.71
N ILE A 319 1.93 -0.04 -28.80
CA ILE A 319 2.63 -1.35 -28.84
C ILE A 319 3.52 -1.52 -30.08
N TYR A 320 3.19 -0.89 -31.21
CA TYR A 320 4.03 -0.90 -32.39
C TYR A 320 5.34 -0.12 -32.15
N HIS A 321 5.23 1.11 -31.62
CA HIS A 321 6.39 1.94 -31.29
C HIS A 321 7.25 1.34 -30.17
N PHE A 322 6.63 0.64 -29.22
CA PHE A 322 7.37 -0.15 -28.23
C PHE A 322 8.23 -1.23 -28.88
N ALA A 323 7.69 -2.00 -29.83
CA ALA A 323 8.46 -2.99 -30.58
C ALA A 323 9.60 -2.34 -31.38
N GLU A 324 9.38 -1.17 -32.01
CA GLU A 324 10.43 -0.39 -32.69
C GLU A 324 11.55 0.03 -31.74
N ALA A 325 11.20 0.50 -30.54
CA ALA A 325 12.17 0.87 -29.52
C ALA A 325 13.07 -0.31 -29.14
N VAL A 326 12.47 -1.47 -28.81
CA VAL A 326 13.21 -2.68 -28.44
C VAL A 326 14.16 -3.10 -29.58
N ILE A 327 13.68 -3.10 -30.83
CA ILE A 327 14.53 -3.42 -31.99
C ILE A 327 15.65 -2.38 -32.17
N ALA A 328 15.37 -1.08 -32.03
CA ALA A 328 16.38 -0.03 -32.16
C ALA A 328 17.51 -0.18 -31.12
N LYS A 329 17.15 -0.54 -29.89
CA LYS A 329 18.11 -0.79 -28.81
C LYS A 329 18.96 -2.03 -29.09
N TYR A 330 18.35 -3.16 -29.46
CA TYR A 330 19.05 -4.44 -29.48
C TYR A 330 19.62 -4.87 -30.84
N LYS A 331 19.09 -4.34 -31.96
CA LYS A 331 19.61 -4.59 -33.31
C LYS A 331 20.48 -3.45 -33.84
N LYS A 332 20.01 -2.21 -33.70
CA LYS A 332 20.71 -1.02 -34.23
C LYS A 332 21.70 -0.41 -33.24
N ASN A 333 21.63 -0.79 -31.96
CA ASN A 333 22.40 -0.21 -30.86
C ASN A 333 22.31 1.32 -30.81
N SER A 334 21.16 1.87 -31.21
CA SER A 334 20.91 3.31 -31.27
C SER A 334 20.04 3.73 -30.09
N TYR A 335 20.66 4.37 -29.10
CA TYR A 335 19.97 4.90 -27.93
C TYR A 335 19.05 6.08 -28.29
N GLU A 336 19.46 6.90 -29.25
CA GLU A 336 18.66 8.02 -29.75
C GLU A 336 17.34 7.56 -30.37
N GLN A 337 17.39 6.56 -31.26
CA GLN A 337 16.17 5.98 -31.84
C GLN A 337 15.32 5.24 -30.80
N PHE A 338 15.96 4.57 -29.84
CA PHE A 338 15.25 3.93 -28.72
C PHE A 338 14.43 4.96 -27.95
N ILE A 339 15.03 6.08 -27.54
CA ILE A 339 14.32 7.14 -26.79
C ILE A 339 13.22 7.78 -27.64
N GLN A 340 13.49 8.04 -28.92
CA GLN A 340 12.47 8.57 -29.84
C GLN A 340 11.23 7.68 -29.89
N PHE A 341 11.41 6.38 -30.15
CA PHE A 341 10.28 5.45 -30.25
C PHE A 341 9.56 5.22 -28.91
N ILE A 342 10.24 5.33 -27.78
CA ILE A 342 9.59 5.32 -26.46
C ILE A 342 8.70 6.56 -26.28
N ASN A 343 9.19 7.74 -26.66
CA ASN A 343 8.39 8.97 -26.60
C ASN A 343 7.17 8.88 -27.53
N ASP A 344 7.33 8.33 -28.74
CA ASP A 344 6.22 8.11 -29.68
C ASP A 344 5.17 7.15 -29.08
N ALA A 345 5.61 6.06 -28.42
CA ALA A 345 4.71 5.13 -27.74
C ALA A 345 3.93 5.82 -26.60
N ILE A 346 4.60 6.66 -25.81
CA ILE A 346 3.98 7.44 -24.72
C ILE A 346 2.93 8.40 -25.29
N ILE A 347 3.28 9.21 -26.29
CA ILE A 347 2.37 10.20 -26.90
C ILE A 347 1.11 9.49 -27.42
N VAL A 348 1.27 8.42 -28.21
CA VAL A 348 0.14 7.66 -28.77
C VAL A 348 -0.74 7.03 -27.68
N HIS A 349 -0.15 6.62 -26.56
CA HIS A 349 -0.91 6.10 -25.42
C HIS A 349 -1.67 7.20 -24.69
N PHE A 350 -1.04 8.35 -24.44
CA PHE A 350 -1.64 9.49 -23.76
C PHE A 350 -2.73 10.18 -24.58
N ASP A 351 -2.57 10.32 -25.90
CA ASP A 351 -3.60 10.88 -26.79
C ASP A 351 -4.89 10.05 -26.74
N LYS A 352 -4.79 8.73 -26.54
CA LYS A 352 -5.95 7.83 -26.35
C LYS A 352 -6.59 7.94 -24.96
N ILE A 353 -5.81 8.30 -23.93
CA ILE A 353 -6.28 8.47 -22.55
C ILE A 353 -6.90 9.87 -22.34
N GLN A 354 -6.38 10.92 -22.96
CA GLN A 354 -6.89 12.30 -22.81
C GLN A 354 -8.31 12.47 -23.34
N VAL A 355 -8.76 11.62 -24.28
CA VAL A 355 -10.16 11.58 -24.75
C VAL A 355 -11.13 11.07 -23.66
N PHE A 356 -10.64 10.40 -22.60
CA PHE A 356 -11.45 9.82 -21.53
C PHE A 356 -11.44 10.63 -20.21
N PHE A 357 -10.48 11.55 -20.05
CA PHE A 357 -10.19 12.24 -18.78
C PHE A 357 -10.41 13.77 -18.82
N ILE A 358 -11.54 14.21 -19.39
CA ILE A 358 -12.07 15.54 -19.09
C ILE A 358 -13.15 15.37 -18.02
N VAL A 359 -12.76 15.26 -16.74
CA VAL A 359 -13.40 15.85 -15.52
C VAL A 359 -12.53 15.48 -14.29
N GLU A 360 -11.87 16.51 -13.76
CA GLU A 360 -11.19 16.76 -12.47
C GLU A 360 -11.01 15.67 -11.37
N SER A 361 -9.74 15.46 -10.97
CA SER A 361 -9.16 15.71 -9.62
C SER A 361 -8.11 14.67 -9.20
N GLY A 362 -6.84 15.10 -9.19
CA GLY A 362 -5.63 14.28 -9.03
C GLY A 362 -5.32 13.71 -7.63
N ALA A 363 -6.20 13.87 -6.63
CA ALA A 363 -6.01 13.26 -5.31
C ALA A 363 -6.80 11.95 -5.11
N LEU A 364 -7.84 11.73 -5.93
CA LEU A 364 -8.61 10.48 -5.93
C LEU A 364 -7.90 9.37 -6.71
N ALA A 365 -7.04 9.74 -7.67
CA ALA A 365 -6.29 8.78 -8.47
C ALA A 365 -5.36 7.92 -7.62
N GLU A 366 -4.66 8.47 -6.62
CA GLU A 366 -3.70 7.71 -5.81
C GLU A 366 -4.41 6.75 -4.82
N VAL A 367 -5.56 7.15 -4.26
CA VAL A 367 -6.34 6.34 -3.32
C VAL A 367 -7.16 5.26 -4.03
N VAL A 368 -7.71 5.56 -5.21
CA VAL A 368 -8.35 4.56 -6.07
C VAL A 368 -7.31 3.62 -6.66
N LEU A 369 -6.15 4.12 -7.12
CA LEU A 369 -5.04 3.28 -7.60
C LEU A 369 -4.50 2.40 -6.47
N LEU A 370 -4.35 2.89 -5.24
CA LEU A 370 -3.94 2.07 -4.08
C LEU A 370 -5.02 1.05 -3.67
N ALA A 371 -6.31 1.39 -3.74
CA ALA A 371 -7.40 0.45 -3.45
C ALA A 371 -7.55 -0.63 -4.54
N THR A 372 -7.36 -0.26 -5.81
CA THR A 372 -7.33 -1.19 -6.94
C THR A 372 -6.05 -2.03 -6.94
N LEU A 373 -4.88 -1.45 -6.64
CA LEU A 373 -3.60 -2.15 -6.50
C LEU A 373 -3.60 -3.12 -5.32
N LYS A 374 -4.28 -2.81 -4.21
CA LYS A 374 -4.34 -3.68 -3.03
C LYS A 374 -5.38 -4.79 -3.15
N CYS A 375 -6.45 -4.55 -3.92
CA CYS A 375 -7.30 -5.63 -4.43
C CYS A 375 -6.52 -6.52 -5.41
N CYS A 376 -5.67 -5.93 -6.25
CA CYS A 376 -4.71 -6.65 -7.06
C CYS A 376 -3.66 -7.39 -6.20
N GLU A 377 -3.23 -6.92 -5.03
CA GLU A 377 -2.25 -7.64 -4.19
C GLU A 377 -2.78 -8.98 -3.62
N SER A 378 -4.10 -9.14 -3.52
CA SER A 378 -4.73 -10.44 -3.25
C SER A 378 -4.94 -11.31 -4.51
N VAL A 379 -4.51 -10.80 -5.67
CA VAL A 379 -4.53 -11.45 -7.00
C VAL A 379 -3.15 -11.37 -7.70
N THR A 380 -2.12 -10.81 -7.07
CA THR A 380 -0.79 -10.67 -7.68
C THR A 380 0.00 -11.96 -7.55
N PRO A 381 0.30 -12.57 -8.69
CA PRO A 381 1.68 -12.57 -9.15
C PRO A 381 1.69 -11.83 -10.47
N LEU A 382 1.90 -10.50 -10.48
CA LEU A 382 1.94 -9.68 -11.69
C LEU A 382 2.58 -8.31 -11.43
N ALA A 383 3.78 -8.30 -10.84
CA ALA A 383 4.67 -7.14 -10.87
C ALA A 383 5.57 -7.26 -12.11
N GLY A 384 5.06 -6.85 -13.27
CA GLY A 384 5.73 -6.91 -14.57
C GLY A 384 6.42 -5.61 -15.02
N GLU A 385 6.49 -4.59 -14.17
CA GLU A 385 7.07 -3.29 -14.56
C GLU A 385 8.60 -3.18 -14.36
N HIS A 386 9.27 -4.27 -13.98
CA HIS A 386 10.71 -4.24 -13.67
C HIS A 386 11.62 -5.18 -14.47
N VAL A 387 11.11 -5.99 -15.41
CA VAL A 387 11.89 -7.18 -15.84
C VAL A 387 12.30 -7.19 -17.33
N LEU A 388 11.55 -6.58 -18.26
CA LEU A 388 11.90 -6.62 -19.70
C LEU A 388 13.17 -5.85 -20.10
N LEU A 389 13.74 -5.04 -19.21
CA LEU A 389 15.01 -4.34 -19.47
C LEU A 389 16.26 -5.21 -19.21
N ASN A 390 16.14 -6.36 -18.54
CA ASN A 390 17.29 -7.07 -17.96
C ASN A 390 17.67 -8.41 -18.61
N ARG A 391 17.01 -8.85 -19.69
CA ARG A 391 17.43 -10.10 -20.38
C ARG A 391 17.30 -10.03 -21.89
N VAL A 392 18.13 -9.21 -22.52
CA VAL A 392 18.71 -9.60 -23.81
C VAL A 392 20.11 -10.14 -23.54
N PRO A 393 20.44 -11.36 -23.96
CA PRO A 393 21.78 -11.89 -23.76
C PRO A 393 22.79 -10.97 -24.47
N HIS A 394 23.75 -10.45 -23.71
CA HIS A 394 24.94 -9.82 -24.28
C HIS A 394 25.58 -10.82 -25.24
N SER A 395 25.63 -10.48 -26.52
CA SER A 395 26.48 -11.19 -27.46
C SER A 395 27.95 -10.99 -27.05
N PRO A 396 28.82 -12.01 -27.19
CA PRO A 396 30.19 -11.88 -26.76
C PRO A 396 30.91 -10.90 -27.69
N CYS A 397 31.40 -9.78 -27.13
CA CYS A 397 32.37 -8.94 -27.83
C CYS A 397 33.50 -9.82 -28.36
N ARG A 398 33.62 -9.88 -29.69
CA ARG A 398 34.75 -10.49 -30.39
C ARG A 398 36.04 -9.90 -29.86
N ARG A 399 36.88 -10.72 -29.22
CA ARG A 399 38.29 -10.43 -29.00
C ARG A 399 38.97 -10.27 -30.36
N GLY A 400 39.12 -9.02 -30.78
CA GLY A 400 39.96 -8.59 -31.89
C GLY A 400 41.37 -8.29 -31.40
N ASN A 401 42.26 -9.23 -31.70
CA ASN A 401 43.71 -9.23 -31.61
C ASN A 401 44.37 -7.84 -31.86
N ARG A 402 45.15 -7.32 -30.90
CA ARG A 402 46.34 -6.48 -31.17
C ARG A 402 47.46 -6.86 -30.21
N GLY A 403 48.55 -7.33 -30.80
CA GLY A 403 49.71 -7.83 -30.09
C GLY A 403 50.66 -6.75 -29.56
N ALA A 404 51.52 -7.25 -28.69
CA ALA A 404 52.88 -6.81 -28.37
C ALA A 404 53.09 -5.45 -27.68
N ARG A 405 53.53 -5.48 -26.41
CA ARG A 405 54.97 -5.43 -26.09
C ARG A 405 55.27 -5.74 -24.61
N ASN A 406 56.41 -6.41 -24.45
CA ASN A 406 57.11 -6.82 -23.23
C ASN A 406 57.41 -5.69 -22.24
N SER A 407 57.34 -6.03 -20.95
CA SER A 407 58.37 -5.88 -19.88
C SER A 407 57.60 -5.83 -18.55
N GLY A 408 57.73 -6.69 -17.56
CA GLY A 408 58.93 -7.29 -16.99
C GLY A 408 58.77 -7.21 -15.46
N GLY A 409 58.89 -8.35 -14.77
CA GLY A 409 59.37 -8.39 -13.38
C GLY A 409 58.36 -8.43 -12.22
N ARG A 410 58.44 -9.57 -11.49
CA ARG A 410 58.44 -9.72 -10.02
C ARG A 410 57.11 -9.46 -9.28
N LYS A 411 56.47 -10.51 -8.73
CA LYS A 411 56.72 -11.23 -7.46
C LYS A 411 56.03 -10.57 -6.24
N CYS A 412 55.44 -11.47 -5.42
CA CYS A 412 55.00 -11.31 -4.02
C CYS A 412 53.68 -10.54 -3.81
N HIS A 413 52.91 -10.72 -2.74
CA HIS A 413 52.55 -11.81 -1.81
C HIS A 413 51.51 -11.12 -0.88
N VAL A 414 50.42 -11.81 -0.52
CA VAL A 414 49.65 -11.71 0.75
C VAL A 414 49.45 -10.32 1.39
N MET A 415 48.19 -9.86 1.47
CA MET A 415 47.41 -9.80 2.72
C MET A 415 45.92 -9.75 2.40
#